data_AF-A0A2M6US28-F1
#
_entry.id   AF-A0A2M6US28-F1
#
_cell.length_a   1.000
_cell.length_b   1.000
_cell.length_c   1.000
_cell.angle_alpha   90.00
_cell.angle_beta   90.00
_cell.angle_gamma   90.00
#
_symmetry.space_group_name_H-M   'P 1'
#
loop_
_entity.id
_entity.type
_entity.pdbx_description
1 polymer ?
#
loop_
_entity_poly.entity_id
_entity_poly.type
_entity_poly.pdbx_seq_one_letter_code
_entity_poly.pdbx_strand_id
1 'polypeptide(L)'
;MTDNRFQNIIFIVTMLFFTAVLVSDVSYAAPSGGGLGTLDGVLGNIVAMMTGPTARLIAIICVAAVGIGWMYGFIDLRKAAYCVLGIAIVFGAPALVTKLASTA
;
A
#
# COMPACT_ATOMS: atom_id res chain seq x y z
N MET A 1 24.94 -21.24 -3.72
CA MET A 1 24.37 -21.62 -5.03
C MET A 1 22.95 -22.09 -4.74
N THR A 2 21.99 -21.16 -4.61
CA THR A 2 20.61 -21.52 -4.26
C THR A 2 20.04 -22.28 -5.44
N ASP A 3 19.62 -23.51 -5.23
CA ASP A 3 19.04 -24.32 -6.31
C ASP A 3 17.85 -23.56 -6.92
N ASN A 4 17.75 -23.54 -8.25
CA ASN A 4 16.66 -22.86 -8.96
C ASN A 4 15.26 -23.29 -8.48
N ARG A 5 15.17 -24.49 -7.89
CA ARG A 5 13.97 -25.03 -7.26
C ARG A 5 13.60 -24.27 -5.97
N PHE A 6 14.57 -23.95 -5.11
CA PHE A 6 14.35 -23.22 -3.86
C PHE A 6 13.91 -21.77 -4.10
N GLN A 7 14.51 -21.11 -5.11
CA GLN A 7 14.15 -19.73 -5.44
C GLN A 7 12.74 -19.62 -6.03
N ASN A 8 12.31 -20.60 -6.85
CA ASN A 8 10.93 -20.68 -7.33
C ASN A 8 9.92 -20.91 -6.18
N ILE A 9 10.25 -21.75 -5.20
CA ILE A 9 9.38 -22.01 -4.06
C ILE A 9 9.16 -20.73 -3.23
N ILE A 10 10.24 -20.00 -2.94
CA ILE A 10 10.16 -18.73 -2.18
C ILE A 10 9.32 -17.68 -2.91
N PHE A 11 9.44 -17.59 -4.24
CA PHE A 11 8.66 -16.64 -5.04
C PHE A 11 7.17 -17.01 -5.07
N ILE A 12 6.84 -18.30 -5.19
CA ILE A 12 5.45 -18.79 -5.16
C ILE A 12 4.82 -18.55 -3.80
N VAL A 13 5.53 -18.82 -2.70
CA VAL A 13 5.01 -18.65 -1.33
C VAL A 13 4.76 -17.18 -1.02
N THR A 14 5.69 -16.28 -1.39
CA THR A 14 5.51 -14.83 -1.18
C THR A 14 4.37 -14.26 -2.02
N MET A 15 4.20 -14.72 -3.27
CA MET A 15 3.11 -14.30 -4.15
C MET A 15 1.75 -14.82 -3.69
N LEU A 16 1.69 -16.06 -3.18
CA LEU A 16 0.47 -16.64 -2.59
C LEU A 16 0.06 -15.89 -1.31
N PHE A 17 1.03 -15.56 -0.45
CA PHE A 17 0.79 -14.78 0.77
C PHE A 17 0.31 -13.36 0.46
N PHE A 18 0.90 -12.71 -0.55
CA PHE A 18 0.48 -11.39 -1.00
C PHE A 18 -0.96 -11.40 -1.55
N THR A 19 -1.32 -12.39 -2.37
CA THR A 19 -2.70 -12.60 -2.84
C THR A 19 -3.65 -12.85 -1.66
N ALA A 20 -3.26 -13.68 -0.70
CA ALA A 20 -4.09 -13.95 0.47
C ALA A 20 -4.36 -12.67 1.27
N VAL A 21 -3.34 -11.82 1.50
CA VAL A 21 -3.50 -10.54 2.20
C VAL A 21 -4.41 -9.57 1.44
N LEU A 22 -4.31 -9.51 0.10
CA LEU A 22 -5.17 -8.66 -0.72
C LEU A 22 -6.63 -9.13 -0.76
N VAL A 23 -6.87 -10.44 -0.65
CA VAL A 23 -8.22 -11.04 -0.66
C VAL A 23 -8.87 -11.05 0.72
N SER A 24 -8.07 -11.06 1.81
CA SER A 24 -8.57 -11.35 3.16
C SER A 24 -9.69 -10.43 3.61
N ASP A 25 -9.64 -9.12 3.35
CA ASP A 25 -10.77 -8.22 3.64
C ASP A 25 -10.65 -6.91 2.85
N VAL A 26 -11.00 -6.91 1.56
CA VAL A 26 -11.60 -5.72 0.97
C VAL A 26 -13.03 -5.69 1.46
N SER A 27 -13.25 -5.07 2.62
CA SER A 27 -14.59 -4.72 3.08
C SER A 27 -15.21 -3.82 2.00
N TYR A 28 -16.07 -4.41 1.16
CA TYR A 28 -16.94 -3.72 0.21
C TYR A 28 -18.07 -2.99 0.95
N ALA A 29 -17.73 -2.18 1.95
CA ALA A 29 -18.63 -1.16 2.48
C ALA A 29 -18.53 0.09 1.60
N ALA A 30 -18.90 -0.04 0.32
CA ALA A 30 -19.38 1.12 -0.40
C ALA A 30 -20.69 1.51 0.31
N PRO A 31 -20.82 2.71 0.89
CA PRO A 31 -22.14 3.16 1.29
C PRO A 31 -22.97 3.20 0.01
N SER A 32 -24.01 2.37 0.00
CA SER A 32 -25.07 2.38 -1.00
C SER A 32 -25.60 3.80 -1.15
N GLY A 33 -25.13 4.50 -2.18
CA GLY A 33 -25.54 5.85 -2.54
C GLY A 33 -25.23 6.04 -4.02
N GLY A 34 -26.18 5.62 -4.86
CA GLY A 34 -26.04 5.66 -6.31
C GLY A 34 -25.90 7.07 -6.88
N GLY A 35 -25.32 7.11 -8.08
CA GLY A 35 -25.30 8.30 -8.95
C GLY A 35 -24.09 9.19 -8.74
N LEU A 36 -23.66 9.84 -9.83
CA LEU A 36 -22.57 10.82 -9.95
C LEU A 36 -22.84 12.11 -9.13
N GLY A 37 -23.16 11.99 -7.85
CA GLY A 37 -23.37 13.09 -6.91
C GLY A 37 -22.03 13.72 -6.54
N THR A 38 -21.60 14.67 -7.37
CA THR A 38 -20.37 15.45 -7.25
C THR A 38 -19.10 14.60 -7.33
N LEU A 39 -18.32 14.77 -8.40
CA LEU A 39 -17.00 14.15 -8.56
C LEU A 39 -16.12 14.33 -7.29
N ASP A 40 -16.32 15.44 -6.58
CA ASP A 40 -15.72 15.75 -5.29
C ASP A 40 -15.98 14.68 -4.20
N GLY A 41 -17.22 14.20 -4.05
CA GLY A 41 -17.57 13.16 -3.09
C GLY A 41 -16.97 11.79 -3.43
N VAL A 42 -16.91 11.44 -4.72
CA VAL A 42 -16.27 10.18 -5.16
C VAL A 42 -14.76 10.22 -4.93
N LEU A 43 -14.11 11.32 -5.30
CA LEU A 43 -12.67 11.52 -5.08
C LEU A 43 -12.32 11.55 -3.59
N GLY A 44 -13.15 12.21 -2.77
CA GLY A 44 -13.00 12.22 -1.32
C GLY A 44 -13.10 10.82 -0.70
N ASN A 45 -14.04 9.99 -1.17
CA ASN A 45 -14.19 8.63 -0.67
C ASN A 45 -13.00 7.73 -1.07
N ILE A 46 -12.45 7.91 -2.28
CA ILE A 46 -11.25 7.19 -2.73
C ILE A 46 -10.05 7.57 -1.86
N VAL A 47 -9.84 8.86 -1.61
CA VAL A 47 -8.73 9.31 -0.74
C VAL A 47 -8.91 8.76 0.67
N ALA A 48 -10.12 8.80 1.22
CA ALA A 48 -10.42 8.25 2.55
C ALA A 48 -10.13 6.75 2.64
N MET A 49 -10.42 5.98 1.59
CA MET A 49 -10.06 4.55 1.53
C MET A 49 -8.54 4.34 1.42
N MET A 50 -7.83 5.17 0.67
CA MET A 50 -6.37 5.07 0.49
C MET A 50 -5.57 5.49 1.74
N THR A 51 -6.06 6.45 2.52
CA THR A 51 -5.36 6.98 3.70
C THR A 51 -5.99 6.56 5.03
N GLY A 52 -7.02 5.72 4.98
CA GLY A 52 -7.75 5.25 6.16
C GLY A 52 -6.94 4.36 7.11
N PRO A 53 -7.51 4.00 8.28
CA PRO A 53 -6.83 3.20 9.29
C PRO A 53 -6.41 1.82 8.77
N THR A 54 -7.23 1.18 7.93
CA THR A 54 -6.91 -0.11 7.31
C THR A 54 -5.70 -0.02 6.37
N ALA A 55 -5.63 1.01 5.54
CA ALA A 55 -4.49 1.24 4.64
C ALA A 55 -3.18 1.47 5.42
N ARG A 56 -3.26 2.16 6.56
CA ARG A 56 -2.12 2.34 7.47
C ARG A 56 -1.63 1.02 8.06
N LEU A 57 -2.54 0.12 8.46
CA LEU A 57 -2.16 -1.21 8.95
C LEU A 57 -1.43 -2.01 7.87
N ILE A 58 -1.96 -2.03 6.64
CA ILE A 58 -1.32 -2.71 5.51
C ILE A 58 0.07 -2.13 5.22
N ALA A 59 0.21 -0.80 5.23
CA ALA A 59 1.49 -0.14 5.00
C ALA A 59 2.56 -0.55 6.01
N ILE A 60 2.21 -0.68 7.29
CA ILE A 60 3.15 -1.10 8.34
C ILE A 60 3.68 -2.52 8.06
N ILE A 61 2.81 -3.44 7.66
CA ILE A 61 3.18 -4.83 7.35
C ILE A 61 4.09 -4.87 6.12
N CYS A 62 3.79 -4.07 5.09
CA CYS A 62 4.64 -3.95 3.90
C CYS A 62 6.04 -3.40 4.23
N VAL A 63 6.13 -2.36 5.07
CA VAL A 63 7.44 -1.82 5.51
C VAL A 63 8.24 -2.87 6.29
N ALA A 64 7.58 -3.62 7.17
CA ALA A 64 8.23 -4.69 7.92
C ALA A 64 8.79 -5.78 6.98
N ALA A 65 8.02 -6.20 5.97
CA ALA A 65 8.45 -7.19 4.98
C ALA A 65 9.65 -6.69 4.15
N VAL A 66 9.66 -5.41 3.75
CA VAL A 66 10.80 -4.81 3.03
C VAL A 66 12.06 -4.78 3.91
N GLY A 67 11.93 -4.47 5.21
CA GLY A 67 13.05 -4.50 6.15
C GLY A 67 13.67 -5.90 6.28
N ILE A 68 12.83 -6.93 6.39
CA ILE A 68 13.26 -8.32 6.43
C ILE A 68 13.92 -8.72 5.10
N GLY A 69 13.31 -8.35 3.96
CA GLY A 69 13.86 -8.64 2.63
C GLY A 69 15.23 -7.99 2.38
N TRP A 70 15.47 -6.83 2.97
CA TRP A 70 16.78 -6.18 2.92
C TRP A 70 17.83 -6.89 3.79
N MET A 71 17.44 -7.34 5.00
CA MET A 71 18.35 -8.09 5.89
C MET A 71 18.82 -9.43 5.32
N TYR A 72 18.00 -10.09 4.49
CA TYR A 72 18.38 -11.33 3.81
C TYR A 72 19.19 -11.13 2.52
N GLY A 73 19.49 -9.87 2.14
CA GLY A 73 20.28 -9.57 0.94
C GLY A 73 19.57 -9.87 -0.39
N PHE A 74 18.25 -10.12 -0.38
CA PHE A 74 17.47 -10.36 -1.59
C PHE A 74 17.12 -9.05 -2.34
N ILE A 75 17.22 -7.91 -1.67
CA ILE A 75 16.79 -6.60 -2.19
C ILE A 75 17.87 -5.56 -1.87
N ASP A 76 18.29 -4.76 -2.86
CA ASP A 76 19.23 -3.65 -2.65
C ASP A 76 18.60 -2.49 -1.86
N LEU A 77 19.43 -1.77 -1.08
CA LEU A 77 19.04 -0.55 -0.34
C LEU A 77 18.25 0.45 -1.19
N ARG A 78 18.64 0.59 -2.47
CA ARG A 78 17.98 1.51 -3.40
C ARG A 78 16.54 1.10 -3.69
N LYS A 79 16.29 -0.20 -3.86
CA LYS A 79 14.94 -0.75 -4.10
C LYS A 79 14.09 -0.67 -2.84
N ALA A 80 14.67 -0.97 -1.68
CA ALA A 80 14.01 -0.81 -0.39
C ALA A 80 13.61 0.66 -0.14
N ALA A 81 14.51 1.61 -0.45
CA ALA A 81 14.27 3.04 -0.30
C ALA A 81 13.08 3.54 -1.17
N TYR A 82 12.93 3.04 -2.40
CA TYR A 82 11.79 3.42 -3.25
C TYR A 82 10.44 3.00 -2.64
N CYS A 83 10.38 1.82 -2.00
CA CYS A 83 9.17 1.36 -1.32
C CYS A 83 8.80 2.27 -0.15
N VAL A 84 9.76 2.60 0.71
CA VAL A 84 9.54 3.47 1.88
C VAL A 84 9.15 4.88 1.45
N LEU A 85 9.79 5.41 0.41
CA LEU A 85 9.50 6.74 -0.15
C LEU A 85 8.08 6.80 -0.73
N GLY A 86 7.62 5.76 -1.42
CA GLY A 86 6.25 5.69 -1.93
C GLY A 86 5.21 5.76 -0.81
N ILE A 87 5.42 5.02 0.28
CA ILE A 87 4.53 5.03 1.45
C ILE A 87 4.51 6.41 2.11
N ALA A 88 5.67 7.04 2.28
CA ALA A 88 5.77 8.39 2.83
C ALA A 88 4.98 9.42 2.02
N ILE A 89 5.00 9.30 0.68
CA ILE A 89 4.26 10.21 -0.21
C ILE A 89 2.76 9.98 -0.12
N VAL A 90 2.28 8.73 -0.11
CA VAL A 90 0.83 8.42 -0.04
C VAL A 90 0.19 9.01 1.21
N PHE A 91 0.85 8.91 2.37
CA PHE A 91 0.33 9.48 3.61
C PHE A 91 0.63 10.98 3.77
N GLY A 92 1.67 11.51 3.11
CA GLY A 92 2.05 12.93 3.18
C GLY A 92 1.32 13.83 2.20
N ALA A 93 0.91 13.31 1.04
CA ALA A 93 0.23 14.07 -0.02
C ALA A 93 -1.05 14.81 0.42
N PRO A 94 -1.97 14.21 1.21
CA PRO A 94 -3.20 14.88 1.61
C PRO A 94 -2.91 16.15 2.42
N ALA A 95 -1.99 16.07 3.38
CA ALA A 95 -1.61 17.21 4.21
C ALA A 95 -1.00 18.35 3.37
N LEU A 96 -0.16 18.01 2.40
CA LEU A 96 0.49 18.99 1.52
C LEU A 96 -0.55 19.70 0.64
N VAL A 97 -1.46 18.95 0.03
CA VAL A 97 -2.54 19.50 -0.81
C VAL A 97 -3.50 20.35 0.02
N THR A 98 -3.88 19.93 1.24
CA THR A 98 -4.75 20.73 2.12
C THR A 98 -4.11 22.07 2.50
N LYS A 99 -2.79 22.12 2.75
CA LYS A 99 -2.09 23.37 3.05
C LYS A 99 -2.03 24.32 1.85
N LEU A 100 -1.87 23.79 0.64
CA LEU A 100 -1.91 24.56 -0.60
C LEU A 100 -3.32 25.07 -0.94
N ALA A 101 -4.35 24.26 -0.66
CA ALA A 101 -5.74 24.66 -0.91
C ALA A 101 -6.28 25.66 0.12
N SER A 102 -5.80 25.60 1.37
CA SER A 102 -6.24 26.49 2.46
C SER A 102 -5.52 27.84 2.51
N THR A 103 -4.50 28.08 1.67
CA THR A 103 -3.77 29.37 1.63
C THR A 103 -4.31 30.32 0.56
N ALA A 104 -5.57 30.13 0.14
CA ALA A 104 -6.33 31.01 -0.73
C ALA A 104 -7.56 31.55 0.03
#